data_AF-A0A7S2J6U0-F1
#
_entry.id   AF-A0A7S2J6U0-F1
#
_cell.length_a   1.000
_cell.length_b   1.000
_cell.length_c   1.000
_cell.angle_alpha   90.00
_cell.angle_beta   90.00
_cell.angle_gamma   90.00
#
_symmetry.space_group_name_H-M   'P 1'
#
loop_
_entity.id
_entity.type
_entity.pdbx_description
1 polymer ?
#
loop_
_entity_poly.entity_id
_entity_poly.type
_entity_poly.pdbx_seq_one_letter_code
_entity_poly.pdbx_strand_id
1 'polypeptide(L)'
;QTSAGVEDALLAAIDAKLAEFERKHVVDEAAALAKTPFAIAPADLIKSAKVFLAYDQGVSAPQLLAEDFKFRGPVVGPLGRDEYLAAAGSVDFAGAFPDATPEWHHFRIDPFEPNRVWMTARGQGTNSGEAGSSSLFHTPTGLSYVNPPTACSLTFTAKGQVLQYTIGHVMDRAIGNTGGLGGIYGILYAIGKPMPFPEAKPWRKSLRYRLFHRLGRALQGFKK
;
A
#
# COMPACT_ATOMS: atom_id res chain seq x y z
N GLN A 1 25.59 36.57 29.21
CA GLN A 1 25.46 35.15 28.79
C GLN A 1 25.53 35.13 27.28
N THR A 2 26.49 34.39 26.72
CA THR A 2 26.74 34.34 25.26
C THR A 2 25.61 33.57 24.56
N SER A 3 25.35 33.89 23.30
CA SER A 3 24.33 33.19 22.48
C SER A 3 24.53 31.68 22.46
N ALA A 4 25.77 31.21 22.52
CA ALA A 4 26.13 29.80 22.60
C ALA A 4 25.55 29.10 23.85
N GLY A 5 25.58 29.74 25.02
CA GLY A 5 25.04 29.13 26.25
C GLY A 5 23.51 29.03 26.29
N VAL A 6 22.80 29.83 25.48
CA VAL A 6 21.34 29.75 25.33
C VAL A 6 20.96 28.65 24.34
N GLU A 7 21.74 28.48 23.28
CA GLU A 7 21.58 27.42 22.28
C GLU A 7 21.82 26.03 22.89
N ASP A 8 22.86 25.87 23.71
CA ASP A 8 23.16 24.61 24.41
C ASP A 8 22.03 24.21 25.38
N ALA A 9 21.48 25.19 26.12
CA ALA A 9 20.37 24.95 27.03
C ALA A 9 19.07 24.55 26.31
N LEU A 10 18.83 25.14 25.13
CA LEU A 10 17.68 24.80 24.29
C LEU A 10 17.81 23.38 23.72
N LEU A 11 18.99 23.01 23.21
CA LEU A 11 19.26 21.65 22.70
C LEU A 11 19.05 20.60 23.81
N ALA A 12 19.60 20.83 25.01
CA ALA A 12 19.40 19.92 26.14
C ALA A 12 17.91 19.77 26.52
N ALA A 13 17.14 20.86 26.48
CA ALA A 13 15.70 20.82 26.75
C ALA A 13 14.92 20.08 25.64
N ILE A 14 15.33 20.23 24.37
CA ILE A 14 14.76 19.50 23.24
C ILE A 14 15.02 18.00 23.40
N ASP A 15 16.25 17.60 23.70
CA ASP A 15 16.64 16.20 23.87
C ASP A 15 15.87 15.53 25.02
N ALA A 16 15.75 16.22 26.17
CA ALA A 16 14.97 15.73 27.30
C ALA A 16 13.49 15.53 26.94
N LYS A 17 12.90 16.48 26.20
CA LYS A 17 11.51 16.40 25.74
C LYS A 17 11.32 15.29 24.70
N LEU A 18 12.27 15.12 23.78
CA LEU A 18 12.25 14.05 22.79
C LEU A 18 12.33 12.67 23.46
N ALA A 19 13.26 12.48 24.39
CA ALA A 19 13.41 11.23 25.13
C ALA A 19 12.15 10.88 25.94
N GLU A 20 11.49 11.87 26.55
CA GLU A 20 10.20 11.65 27.21
C GLU A 20 9.10 11.27 26.21
N PHE A 21 9.05 11.96 25.06
CA PHE A 21 8.07 11.66 24.01
C PHE A 21 8.26 10.25 23.45
N GLU A 22 9.48 9.87 23.08
CA GLU A 22 9.81 8.53 22.57
C GLU A 22 9.39 7.45 23.55
N ARG A 23 9.76 7.61 24.84
CA ARG A 23 9.41 6.64 25.89
C ARG A 23 7.90 6.50 26.09
N LYS A 24 7.12 7.59 25.97
CA LYS A 24 5.67 7.60 26.29
C LYS A 24 4.78 7.31 25.09
N HIS A 25 5.22 7.66 23.89
CA HIS A 25 4.34 7.77 22.71
C HIS A 25 4.84 7.04 21.48
N VAL A 26 6.09 6.56 21.48
CA VAL A 26 6.66 5.80 20.35
C VAL A 26 6.87 4.35 20.80
N VAL A 27 6.44 3.41 19.96
CA VAL A 27 6.68 2.00 20.23
C VAL A 27 8.15 1.67 19.99
N ASP A 28 8.75 0.98 20.96
CA ASP A 28 10.02 0.28 20.75
C ASP A 28 9.75 -1.00 19.94
N GLU A 29 9.79 -0.87 18.62
CA GLU A 29 9.49 -1.97 17.69
C GLU A 29 10.46 -3.14 17.88
N ALA A 30 11.74 -2.86 18.15
CA ALA A 30 12.74 -3.89 18.36
C ALA A 30 12.44 -4.71 19.62
N ALA A 31 12.12 -4.05 20.73
CA ALA A 31 11.75 -4.74 21.97
C ALA A 31 10.41 -5.48 21.85
N ALA A 32 9.45 -4.96 21.08
CA ALA A 32 8.19 -5.64 20.80
C ALA A 32 8.42 -6.93 20.00
N LEU A 33 9.20 -6.85 18.92
CA LEU A 33 9.50 -7.99 18.06
C LEU A 33 10.40 -9.03 18.74
N ALA A 34 11.32 -8.62 19.62
CA ALA A 34 12.17 -9.54 20.38
C ALA A 34 11.36 -10.45 21.34
N LYS A 35 10.14 -10.07 21.68
CA LYS A 35 9.24 -10.82 22.59
C LYS A 35 8.17 -11.61 21.84
N THR A 36 8.18 -11.61 20.51
CA THR A 36 7.14 -12.29 19.74
C THR A 36 7.15 -13.80 19.98
N PRO A 37 5.99 -14.42 20.26
CA PRO A 37 5.87 -15.87 20.34
C PRO A 37 5.65 -16.54 18.98
N PHE A 38 5.62 -15.78 17.87
CA PHE A 38 5.30 -16.34 16.56
C PHE A 38 6.38 -17.33 16.10
N ALA A 39 5.94 -18.46 15.55
CA ALA A 39 6.81 -19.61 15.27
C ALA A 39 7.87 -19.37 14.18
N ILE A 40 7.67 -18.36 13.34
CA ILE A 40 8.58 -18.04 12.23
C ILE A 40 9.34 -16.77 12.59
N ALA A 41 10.67 -16.81 12.47
CA ALA A 41 11.51 -15.67 12.75
C ALA A 41 11.20 -14.49 11.80
N PRO A 42 11.34 -13.23 12.25
CA PRO A 42 11.10 -12.03 11.44
C PRO A 42 11.76 -12.04 10.06
N ALA A 43 13.04 -12.41 9.99
CA ALA A 43 13.79 -12.45 8.73
C ALA A 43 13.23 -13.49 7.74
N ASP A 44 12.82 -14.66 8.24
CA ASP A 44 12.22 -15.72 7.44
C ASP A 44 10.83 -15.34 6.96
N LEU A 45 10.06 -14.60 7.76
CA LEU A 45 8.75 -14.11 7.36
C LEU A 45 8.84 -13.07 6.24
N ILE A 46 9.82 -12.16 6.31
CA ILE A 46 10.13 -11.21 5.23
C ILE A 46 10.58 -11.97 3.97
N LYS A 47 11.38 -13.02 4.11
CA LYS A 47 11.77 -13.88 2.98
C LYS A 47 10.53 -14.54 2.36
N SER A 48 9.62 -15.09 3.16
CA SER A 48 8.35 -15.67 2.69
C SER A 48 7.47 -14.65 1.95
N ALA A 49 7.44 -13.40 2.40
CA ALA A 49 6.76 -12.33 1.68
C ALA A 49 7.35 -12.09 0.29
N LYS A 50 8.69 -12.05 0.18
CA LYS A 50 9.36 -11.93 -1.12
C LYS A 50 9.14 -13.14 -2.02
N VAL A 51 9.11 -14.35 -1.46
CA VAL A 51 8.77 -15.58 -2.19
C VAL A 51 7.36 -15.46 -2.76
N PHE A 52 6.36 -15.11 -1.95
CA PHE A 52 4.99 -14.90 -2.44
C PHE A 52 4.94 -13.91 -3.61
N LEU A 53 5.64 -12.77 -3.52
CA LEU A 53 5.69 -11.77 -4.57
C LEU A 53 6.37 -12.29 -5.85
N ALA A 54 7.44 -13.09 -5.71
CA ALA A 54 8.20 -13.66 -6.81
C ALA A 54 7.43 -14.76 -7.58
N TYR A 55 6.47 -15.42 -6.93
CA TYR A 55 5.57 -16.39 -7.56
C TYR A 55 4.22 -15.75 -7.92
N ASP A 56 4.27 -14.59 -8.56
CA ASP A 56 3.08 -13.88 -9.11
C ASP A 56 1.96 -13.70 -8.08
N GLN A 57 2.35 -13.32 -6.86
CA GLN A 57 1.43 -13.17 -5.72
C GLN A 57 0.60 -14.44 -5.46
N GLY A 58 1.25 -15.60 -5.58
CA GLY A 58 0.66 -16.91 -5.33
C GLY A 58 -0.11 -17.51 -6.51
N VAL A 59 -0.21 -16.82 -7.66
CA VAL A 59 -0.90 -17.34 -8.85
C VAL A 59 -0.13 -18.53 -9.45
N SER A 60 1.19 -18.43 -9.60
CA SER A 60 2.04 -19.51 -10.11
C SER A 60 2.44 -20.54 -9.04
N ALA A 61 2.12 -20.29 -7.77
CA ALA A 61 2.31 -21.22 -6.66
C ALA A 61 1.13 -21.20 -5.67
N PRO A 62 -0.06 -21.71 -6.04
CA PRO A 62 -1.27 -21.65 -5.21
C PRO A 62 -1.15 -22.29 -3.83
N GLN A 63 -0.21 -23.22 -3.64
CA GLN A 63 0.10 -23.86 -2.37
C GLN A 63 0.69 -22.90 -1.32
N LEU A 64 1.19 -21.74 -1.75
CA LEU A 64 1.60 -20.65 -0.85
C LEU A 64 0.40 -20.01 -0.15
N LEU A 65 -0.82 -20.16 -0.67
CA LEU A 65 -2.03 -19.61 -0.07
C LEU A 65 -2.61 -20.59 0.95
N ALA A 66 -3.03 -20.08 2.10
CA ALA A 66 -3.79 -20.84 3.08
C ALA A 66 -5.17 -21.23 2.52
N GLU A 67 -5.78 -22.26 3.09
CA GLU A 67 -7.12 -22.70 2.69
C GLU A 67 -8.18 -21.59 2.89
N ASP A 68 -8.07 -20.85 3.99
CA ASP A 68 -8.94 -19.74 4.37
C ASP A 68 -8.44 -18.36 3.90
N PHE A 69 -7.56 -18.34 2.88
CA PHE A 69 -6.95 -17.12 2.35
C PHE A 69 -7.97 -16.01 2.02
N LYS A 70 -7.58 -14.76 2.28
CA LYS A 70 -8.33 -13.56 1.89
C LYS A 70 -7.50 -12.54 1.12
N PHE A 71 -8.03 -12.08 -0.02
CA PHE A 71 -7.52 -10.89 -0.71
C PHE A 71 -8.34 -9.65 -0.33
N ARG A 72 -7.67 -8.52 -0.10
CA ARG A 72 -8.30 -7.23 0.22
C ARG A 72 -7.62 -6.07 -0.49
N GLY A 73 -8.33 -5.44 -1.43
CA GLY A 73 -7.97 -4.15 -2.01
C GLY A 73 -8.82 -3.01 -1.43
N PRO A 74 -8.57 -1.75 -1.83
CA PRO A 74 -9.32 -0.59 -1.35
C PRO A 74 -10.79 -0.60 -1.78
N VAL A 75 -11.06 -1.24 -2.92
CA VAL A 75 -12.40 -1.36 -3.53
C VAL A 75 -12.77 -2.83 -3.80
N VAL A 76 -11.79 -3.67 -4.11
CA VAL A 76 -12.01 -5.10 -4.45
C VAL A 76 -11.87 -5.97 -3.21
N GLY A 77 -12.85 -6.86 -3.01
CA GLY A 77 -12.84 -7.88 -1.97
C GLY A 77 -13.71 -7.56 -0.76
N PRO A 78 -13.67 -8.41 0.29
CA PRO A 78 -12.78 -9.56 0.42
C PRO A 78 -13.06 -10.67 -0.61
N LEU A 79 -12.02 -11.24 -1.21
CA LEU A 79 -12.12 -12.43 -2.06
C LEU A 79 -11.51 -13.64 -1.35
N GLY A 80 -12.11 -14.83 -1.53
CA GLY A 80 -11.51 -16.09 -1.12
C GLY A 80 -10.37 -16.55 -2.04
N ARG A 81 -9.73 -17.67 -1.70
CA ARG A 81 -8.60 -18.24 -2.46
C ARG A 81 -8.92 -18.45 -3.95
N ASP A 82 -9.99 -19.18 -4.24
CA ASP A 82 -10.31 -19.57 -5.62
C ASP A 82 -10.77 -18.37 -6.44
N GLU A 83 -11.56 -17.48 -5.84
CA GLU A 83 -11.98 -16.21 -6.46
C GLU A 83 -10.78 -15.31 -6.78
N TYR A 84 -9.82 -15.23 -5.86
CA TYR A 84 -8.59 -14.48 -6.06
C TYR A 84 -7.74 -15.07 -7.18
N LEU A 85 -7.52 -16.39 -7.19
CA LEU A 85 -6.73 -17.05 -8.24
C LEU A 85 -7.37 -16.91 -9.62
N ALA A 86 -8.70 -17.04 -9.70
CA ALA A 86 -9.43 -16.80 -10.94
C ALA A 86 -9.31 -15.34 -11.41
N ALA A 87 -9.51 -14.38 -10.50
CA ALA A 87 -9.43 -12.95 -10.83
C ALA A 87 -8.00 -12.54 -11.22
N ALA A 88 -7.00 -12.84 -10.40
CA ALA A 88 -5.60 -12.49 -10.65
C ALA A 88 -5.05 -13.23 -11.88
N GLY A 89 -5.38 -14.51 -12.05
CA GLY A 89 -4.97 -15.30 -13.21
C GLY A 89 -5.62 -14.87 -14.53
N SER A 90 -6.78 -14.20 -14.48
CA SER A 90 -7.42 -13.64 -15.69
C SER A 90 -6.74 -12.35 -16.21
N VAL A 91 -5.84 -11.77 -15.42
CA VAL A 91 -5.15 -10.53 -15.76
C VAL A 91 -3.72 -10.85 -16.18
N ASP A 92 -3.48 -10.87 -17.49
CA ASP A 92 -2.14 -10.94 -18.06
C ASP A 92 -1.41 -9.58 -17.91
N PHE A 93 -1.01 -9.27 -16.68
CA PHE A 93 -0.35 -8.01 -16.36
C PHE A 93 1.06 -7.92 -16.95
N ALA A 94 1.81 -9.02 -16.91
CA ALA A 94 3.16 -9.09 -17.46
C ALA A 94 3.16 -8.91 -18.98
N GLY A 95 2.20 -9.53 -19.68
CA GLY A 95 1.99 -9.30 -21.11
C GLY A 95 1.52 -7.88 -21.41
N ALA A 96 0.65 -7.29 -20.59
CA ALA A 96 0.15 -5.92 -20.79
C ALA A 96 1.21 -4.83 -20.57
N PHE A 97 2.15 -5.06 -19.64
CA PHE A 97 3.17 -4.11 -19.20
C PHE A 97 4.54 -4.80 -19.09
N PRO A 98 5.20 -5.11 -20.22
CA PRO A 98 6.45 -5.87 -20.22
C PRO A 98 7.64 -5.15 -19.54
N ASP A 99 7.55 -3.82 -19.39
CA ASP A 99 8.52 -2.97 -18.69
C ASP A 99 8.11 -2.67 -17.23
N ALA A 100 7.02 -3.27 -16.73
CA ALA A 100 6.53 -2.97 -15.40
C ALA A 100 7.51 -3.36 -14.30
N THR A 101 7.76 -2.42 -13.40
CA THR A 101 8.49 -2.65 -12.16
C THR A 101 7.56 -2.34 -11.00
N PRO A 102 7.30 -3.27 -10.06
CA PRO A 102 6.44 -3.00 -8.91
C PRO A 102 7.05 -2.07 -7.84
N GLU A 103 8.38 -1.94 -7.84
CA GLU A 103 9.16 -1.17 -6.85
C GLU A 103 8.81 -1.51 -5.39
N TRP A 104 8.84 -2.80 -5.03
CA TRP A 104 8.61 -3.25 -3.66
C TRP A 104 9.73 -2.81 -2.73
N HIS A 105 9.39 -2.16 -1.61
CA HIS A 105 10.35 -1.67 -0.62
C HIS A 105 9.73 -1.62 0.80
N HIS A 106 10.53 -1.22 1.80
CA HIS A 106 10.10 -1.08 3.21
C HIS A 106 9.45 -2.33 3.84
N PHE A 107 10.00 -3.50 3.53
CA PHE A 107 9.60 -4.76 4.19
C PHE A 107 9.92 -4.70 5.68
N ARG A 108 8.90 -4.89 6.52
CA ARG A 108 9.02 -4.86 7.98
C ARG A 108 7.96 -5.73 8.63
N ILE A 109 8.26 -6.28 9.80
CA ILE A 109 7.26 -7.01 10.61
C ILE A 109 6.39 -6.01 11.34
N ASP A 110 5.11 -6.31 11.46
CA ASP A 110 4.22 -5.56 12.33
C ASP A 110 4.52 -5.87 13.82
N PRO A 111 4.88 -4.88 14.64
CA PRO A 111 5.17 -5.10 16.07
C PRO A 111 3.93 -5.51 16.88
N PHE A 112 2.71 -5.30 16.36
CA PHE A 112 1.45 -5.64 17.01
C PHE A 112 0.85 -6.96 16.48
N GLU A 113 1.13 -7.29 15.23
CA GLU A 113 0.71 -8.54 14.57
C GLU A 113 1.93 -9.27 14.02
N PRO A 114 2.68 -10.04 14.82
CA PRO A 114 4.01 -10.53 14.45
C PRO A 114 4.03 -11.56 13.30
N ASN A 115 2.86 -12.03 12.87
CA ASN A 115 2.68 -12.85 11.68
C ASN A 115 2.37 -12.01 10.43
N ARG A 116 2.46 -10.68 10.49
CA ARG A 116 2.22 -9.76 9.37
C ARG A 116 3.51 -9.09 8.93
N VAL A 117 3.72 -9.07 7.62
CA VAL A 117 4.76 -8.29 6.96
C VAL A 117 4.10 -7.12 6.26
N TRP A 118 4.48 -5.89 6.62
CA TRP A 118 4.17 -4.68 5.86
C TRP A 118 5.21 -4.45 4.78
N MET A 119 4.78 -3.93 3.64
CA MET A 119 5.64 -3.50 2.53
C MET A 119 4.98 -2.34 1.77
N THR A 120 5.77 -1.63 1.00
CA THR A 120 5.32 -0.53 0.14
C THR A 120 5.57 -0.89 -1.32
N ALA A 121 4.64 -0.54 -2.20
CA ALA A 121 4.84 -0.56 -3.65
C ALA A 121 4.71 0.85 -4.24
N ARG A 122 5.45 1.09 -5.32
CA ARG A 122 5.38 2.34 -6.10
C ARG A 122 5.53 2.09 -7.59
N GLY A 123 4.97 0.97 -8.05
CA GLY A 123 5.29 0.49 -9.38
C GLY A 123 4.93 1.44 -10.52
N GLN A 124 5.60 1.23 -11.64
CA GLN A 124 5.41 1.96 -12.89
C GLN A 124 5.52 0.99 -14.07
N GLY A 125 5.01 1.39 -15.24
CA GLY A 125 5.10 0.60 -16.46
C GLY A 125 4.33 1.24 -17.61
N THR A 126 4.53 0.74 -18.82
CA THR A 126 3.93 1.22 -20.06
C THR A 126 3.03 0.15 -20.67
N ASN A 127 1.78 0.49 -20.97
CA ASN A 127 0.84 -0.44 -21.59
C ASN A 127 1.16 -0.61 -23.08
N SER A 128 2.26 -1.29 -23.36
CA SER A 128 2.87 -1.48 -24.68
C SER A 128 2.73 -2.90 -25.22
N GLY A 129 2.44 -3.88 -24.36
CA GLY A 129 2.35 -5.27 -24.75
C GLY A 129 0.93 -5.75 -25.06
N GLU A 130 0.85 -6.83 -25.84
CA GLU A 130 -0.40 -7.45 -26.25
C GLU A 130 -0.87 -8.47 -25.21
N ALA A 131 -1.72 -8.04 -24.28
CA ALA A 131 -2.36 -8.93 -23.32
C ALA A 131 -3.62 -9.58 -23.92
N GLY A 132 -3.43 -10.40 -24.96
CA GLY A 132 -4.51 -10.93 -25.81
C GLY A 132 -5.60 -11.73 -25.10
N SER A 133 -5.33 -12.22 -23.89
CA SER A 133 -6.30 -12.93 -23.03
C SER A 133 -6.98 -12.03 -21.98
N SER A 134 -6.46 -10.83 -21.72
CA SER A 134 -6.98 -9.94 -20.69
C SER A 134 -8.08 -9.02 -21.23
N SER A 135 -9.29 -9.11 -20.67
CA SER A 135 -10.39 -8.19 -21.00
C SER A 135 -10.09 -6.73 -20.64
N LEU A 136 -9.20 -6.49 -19.68
CA LEU A 136 -8.81 -5.16 -19.22
C LEU A 136 -7.74 -4.51 -20.11
N PHE A 137 -6.87 -5.33 -20.72
CA PHE A 137 -5.66 -4.88 -21.41
C PHE A 137 -5.54 -5.34 -22.88
N HIS A 138 -6.63 -5.82 -23.48
CA HIS A 138 -6.64 -6.42 -24.83
C HIS A 138 -5.92 -5.60 -25.93
N THR A 139 -6.06 -4.27 -25.92
CA THR A 139 -5.38 -3.37 -26.88
C THR A 139 -4.43 -2.45 -26.11
N PRO A 140 -3.13 -2.45 -26.47
CA PRO A 140 -2.15 -1.57 -25.85
C PRO A 140 -2.48 -0.11 -26.17
N THR A 141 -2.39 0.73 -25.15
CA THR A 141 -2.66 2.18 -25.27
C THR A 141 -1.40 2.99 -25.52
N GLY A 142 -0.21 2.41 -25.26
CA GLY A 142 1.06 3.11 -25.27
C GLY A 142 1.24 4.11 -24.12
N LEU A 143 0.27 4.22 -23.22
CA LEU A 143 0.32 5.11 -22.06
C LEU A 143 0.98 4.41 -20.86
N SER A 144 1.71 5.19 -20.06
CA SER A 144 2.37 4.70 -18.85
C SER A 144 1.58 5.02 -17.59
N TYR A 145 1.69 4.15 -16.58
CA TYR A 145 1.25 4.44 -15.23
C TYR A 145 2.46 4.65 -14.32
N VAL A 146 2.28 5.52 -13.32
CA VAL A 146 3.18 5.72 -12.19
C VAL A 146 2.31 5.72 -10.95
N ASN A 147 2.40 4.67 -10.14
CA ASN A 147 1.60 4.56 -8.93
C ASN A 147 2.04 5.55 -7.85
N PRO A 148 1.11 6.05 -7.02
CA PRO A 148 1.47 6.60 -5.71
C PRO A 148 2.12 5.53 -4.84
N PRO A 149 2.82 5.90 -3.75
CA PRO A 149 3.19 4.94 -2.73
C PRO A 149 1.93 4.28 -2.15
N THR A 150 1.92 2.95 -2.11
CA THR A 150 0.80 2.15 -1.60
C THR A 150 1.26 1.23 -0.48
N ALA A 151 0.49 1.19 0.60
CA ALA A 151 0.69 0.22 1.67
C ALA A 151 0.14 -1.15 1.25
N CYS A 152 0.96 -2.17 1.47
CA CYS A 152 0.65 -3.57 1.22
C CYS A 152 1.02 -4.40 2.45
N SER A 153 0.34 -5.51 2.67
CA SER A 153 0.71 -6.45 3.73
C SER A 153 0.39 -7.89 3.39
N LEU A 154 1.17 -8.79 3.97
CA LEU A 154 0.89 -10.23 3.99
C LEU A 154 0.79 -10.70 5.44
N THR A 155 -0.30 -11.39 5.77
CA THR A 155 -0.44 -12.11 7.04
C THR A 155 -0.21 -13.59 6.79
N PHE A 156 0.50 -14.26 7.69
CA PHE A 156 0.89 -15.67 7.53
C PHE A 156 0.27 -16.57 8.60
N THR A 157 0.04 -17.83 8.23
CA THR A 157 -0.23 -18.91 9.18
C THR A 157 1.06 -19.36 9.86
N ALA A 158 0.96 -20.09 10.97
CA ALA A 158 2.13 -20.69 11.63
C ALA A 158 2.91 -21.68 10.73
N LYS A 159 2.31 -22.15 9.63
CA LYS A 159 2.95 -23.01 8.62
C LYS A 159 3.67 -22.21 7.52
N GLY A 160 3.63 -20.88 7.56
CA GLY A 160 4.25 -20.01 6.57
C GLY A 160 3.43 -19.82 5.29
N GLN A 161 2.16 -20.22 5.27
CA GLN A 161 1.25 -19.93 4.16
C GLN A 161 0.64 -18.53 4.31
N VAL A 162 0.36 -17.85 3.20
CA VAL A 162 -0.30 -16.55 3.20
C VAL A 162 -1.77 -16.73 3.54
N LEU A 163 -2.18 -16.16 4.68
CA LEU A 163 -3.56 -16.09 5.16
C LEU A 163 -4.29 -14.87 4.59
N GLN A 164 -3.62 -13.74 4.44
CA GLN A 164 -4.23 -12.54 3.88
C GLN A 164 -3.23 -11.77 3.02
N TYR A 165 -3.70 -11.30 1.86
CA TYR A 165 -3.00 -10.32 1.04
C TYR A 165 -3.80 -9.02 0.97
N THR A 166 -3.17 -7.93 1.41
CA THR A 166 -3.71 -6.56 1.31
C THR A 166 -2.81 -5.73 0.40
N ILE A 167 -3.39 -5.02 -0.57
CA ILE A 167 -2.65 -4.21 -1.54
C ILE A 167 -3.43 -2.97 -1.97
N GLY A 168 -2.72 -1.91 -2.34
CA GLY A 168 -3.27 -0.80 -3.12
C GLY A 168 -3.81 0.34 -2.28
N HIS A 169 -3.60 0.33 -0.96
CA HIS A 169 -4.00 1.43 -0.09
C HIS A 169 -3.06 2.61 -0.27
N VAL A 170 -3.53 3.64 -0.97
CA VAL A 170 -2.75 4.84 -1.33
C VAL A 170 -2.34 5.61 -0.07
N MET A 171 -1.03 5.83 0.08
CA MET A 171 -0.44 6.58 1.20
C MET A 171 -0.42 8.08 0.91
N ASP A 172 -0.15 8.48 -0.35
CA ASP A 172 -0.24 9.86 -0.80
C ASP A 172 -0.83 9.92 -2.21
N ARG A 173 -2.02 10.53 -2.32
CA ARG A 173 -2.78 10.63 -3.57
C ARG A 173 -2.29 11.70 -4.53
N ALA A 174 -1.38 12.58 -4.09
CA ALA A 174 -0.81 13.65 -4.91
C ALA A 174 0.35 13.17 -5.80
N ILE A 175 0.87 11.96 -5.54
CA ILE A 175 2.02 11.38 -6.24
C ILE A 175 1.53 10.47 -7.37
N GLY A 176 2.26 10.49 -8.49
CA GLY A 176 1.99 9.63 -9.65
C GLY A 176 0.89 10.18 -10.56
N ASN A 177 0.41 9.35 -11.48
CA ASN A 177 -0.58 9.75 -12.50
C ASN A 177 -1.89 8.96 -12.44
N THR A 178 -2.10 8.13 -11.42
CA THR A 178 -3.30 7.29 -11.26
C THR A 178 -4.52 8.03 -10.72
N GLY A 179 -4.46 9.37 -10.62
CA GLY A 179 -5.52 10.18 -10.03
C GLY A 179 -5.76 9.89 -8.54
N GLY A 180 -4.74 9.38 -7.85
CA GLY A 180 -4.84 9.04 -6.43
C GLY A 180 -5.55 7.72 -6.13
N LEU A 181 -5.77 6.90 -7.15
CA LEU A 181 -6.29 5.55 -7.04
C LEU A 181 -5.15 4.54 -6.91
N GLY A 182 -5.40 3.45 -6.18
CA GLY A 182 -4.46 2.33 -6.06
C GLY A 182 -4.96 1.07 -6.75
N GLY A 183 -4.09 0.06 -6.81
CA GLY A 183 -4.39 -1.21 -7.47
C GLY A 183 -4.72 -1.05 -8.95
N ILE A 184 -5.42 -2.05 -9.50
CA ILE A 184 -5.70 -2.13 -10.94
C ILE A 184 -6.52 -0.94 -11.48
N TYR A 185 -7.40 -0.35 -10.65
CA TYR A 185 -8.22 0.79 -11.06
C TYR A 185 -7.42 2.07 -11.26
N GLY A 186 -6.36 2.27 -10.48
CA GLY A 186 -5.44 3.39 -10.70
C GLY A 186 -4.65 3.26 -11.98
N ILE A 187 -4.19 2.05 -12.29
CA ILE A 187 -3.49 1.75 -13.54
C ILE A 187 -4.41 1.98 -14.73
N LEU A 188 -5.62 1.42 -14.70
CA LEU A 188 -6.65 1.61 -15.72
C LEU A 188 -6.99 3.08 -15.96
N TYR A 189 -7.10 3.88 -14.89
CA TYR A 189 -7.29 5.32 -14.99
C TYR A 189 -6.11 6.00 -15.72
N ALA A 190 -4.88 5.70 -15.34
CA ALA A 190 -3.67 6.30 -15.92
C ALA A 190 -3.52 6.00 -17.42
N ILE A 191 -3.93 4.81 -17.85
CA ILE A 191 -3.87 4.39 -19.26
C ILE A 191 -5.12 4.76 -20.07
N GLY A 192 -5.99 5.64 -19.55
CA GLY A 192 -7.15 6.14 -20.29
C GLY A 192 -8.32 5.16 -20.40
N LYS A 193 -8.36 4.11 -19.56
CA LYS A 193 -9.44 3.11 -19.49
C LYS A 193 -10.16 3.12 -18.12
N PRO A 194 -10.64 4.27 -17.61
CA PRO A 194 -11.23 4.32 -16.27
C PRO A 194 -12.51 3.49 -16.17
N MET A 195 -12.72 2.86 -15.01
CA MET A 195 -13.95 2.11 -14.76
C MET A 195 -15.16 3.06 -14.63
N PRO A 196 -16.38 2.61 -15.01
CA PRO A 196 -17.54 3.49 -15.11
C PRO A 196 -18.16 3.87 -13.76
N PHE A 197 -17.81 3.19 -12.66
CA PHE A 197 -18.42 3.36 -11.34
C PHE A 197 -17.65 4.35 -10.43
N PRO A 198 -18.32 4.98 -9.43
CA PRO A 198 -17.74 6.04 -8.60
C PRO A 198 -16.49 5.67 -7.80
N GLU A 199 -16.42 4.45 -7.28
CA GLU A 199 -15.36 3.98 -6.38
C GLU A 199 -14.01 3.85 -7.09
N ALA A 200 -14.02 3.72 -8.42
CA ALA A 200 -12.83 3.68 -9.27
C ALA A 200 -12.55 5.00 -9.98
N LYS A 201 -13.04 6.13 -9.43
CA LYS A 201 -12.75 7.47 -9.93
C LYS A 201 -11.96 8.28 -8.92
N PRO A 202 -11.06 9.19 -9.37
CA PRO A 202 -10.34 10.10 -8.49
C PRO A 202 -11.27 10.82 -7.53
N TRP A 203 -10.82 11.01 -6.30
CA TRP A 203 -11.58 11.75 -5.30
C TRP A 203 -11.87 13.18 -5.78
N ARG A 204 -13.12 13.62 -5.64
CA ARG A 204 -13.54 15.00 -5.91
C ARG A 204 -14.39 15.52 -4.76
N LYS A 205 -14.17 16.78 -4.39
CA LYS A 205 -15.01 17.46 -3.39
C LYS A 205 -16.47 17.48 -3.84
N SER A 206 -17.35 16.91 -3.02
CA SER A 206 -18.79 17.04 -3.22
C SER A 206 -19.22 18.51 -3.18
N LEU A 207 -20.35 18.84 -3.81
CA LEU A 207 -20.92 20.20 -3.76
C LEU A 207 -21.19 20.63 -2.31
N ARG A 208 -21.74 19.72 -1.50
CA ARG A 208 -22.00 19.93 -0.07
C ARG A 208 -20.72 20.27 0.69
N TYR A 209 -19.63 19.53 0.43
CA TYR A 209 -18.33 19.77 1.05
C TYR A 209 -17.76 21.14 0.65
N ARG A 210 -17.89 21.53 -0.62
CA ARG A 210 -17.48 22.86 -1.09
C ARG A 210 -18.25 23.99 -0.41
N LEU A 211 -19.56 23.83 -0.23
CA LEU A 211 -20.40 24.82 0.45
C LEU A 211 -20.03 24.96 1.93
N PHE A 212 -19.85 23.84 2.64
CA PHE A 212 -19.45 23.84 4.05
C PHE A 212 -18.12 24.58 4.28
N HIS A 213 -17.12 24.33 3.43
CA HIS A 213 -15.84 25.03 3.49
C HIS A 213 -15.95 26.54 3.26
N ARG A 214 -16.83 26.98 2.35
CA ARG A 214 -17.07 28.42 2.11
C ARG A 214 -17.70 29.08 3.33
N LEU A 215 -18.71 28.44 3.93
CA LEU A 215 -19.36 28.95 5.14
C LEU A 215 -18.40 29.02 6.33
N GLY A 216 -17.58 27.97 6.54
CA GLY A 216 -16.58 27.95 7.62
C GLY A 216 -15.53 29.05 7.49
N ARG A 217 -15.04 29.32 6.27
CA ARG A 217 -14.10 30.43 6.02
C ARG A 217 -14.74 31.79 6.25
N ALA A 218 -15.99 31.99 5.83
CA ALA A 218 -16.72 33.23 6.09
C ALA A 218 -16.85 33.48 7.60
N LEU A 219 -17.25 32.46 8.37
CA LEU A 219 -17.41 32.57 9.83
C LEU A 219 -16.09 32.80 10.58
N GLN A 220 -14.97 32.25 10.12
CA GLN A 220 -13.64 32.57 10.68
C GLN A 220 -13.20 34.01 10.37
N GLY A 221 -13.57 34.53 9.19
CA GLY A 221 -13.31 35.92 8.82
C GLY A 221 -14.04 36.94 9.70
N PHE A 222 -15.23 36.59 10.22
CA PHE A 222 -15.99 37.43 11.16
C PHE A 222 -15.51 37.33 12.63
N LYS A 223 -14.61 36.39 12.95
CA LYS A 223 -14.01 36.23 14.29
C LYS A 223 -12.63 36.90 14.43
N LYS A 224 -12.24 37.75 13.47
CA LYS A 224 -11.09 38.65 13.58
C LYS A 224 -11.55 40.07 13.84
#